data_AF-A0A6J4XS03-F1
#
_entry.id   AF-A0A6J4XS03-F1
#
_cell.length_a   1.000
_cell.length_b   1.000
_cell.length_c   1.000
_cell.angle_alpha   90.00
_cell.angle_beta   90.00
_cell.angle_gamma   90.00
#
_symmetry.space_group_name_H-M   'P 1'
#
loop_
_entity.id
_entity.type
_entity.pdbx_description
1 polymer ?
#
loop_
_entity_poly.entity_id
_entity_poly.type
_entity_poly.pdbx_seq_one_letter_code
_entity_poly.pdbx_strand_id
1 'polypeptide(L)'
;MLSQFNNEVLSYGPTAVLPQNLNRVWITRLQKAADEFLDSNFDLNECKDPRDIGDPILMACVYEILAYQGGEHVEVTPDAMAEKLTIYALAIIMESVHREEDIGLEMPDLDNILSMERIIAFKKTNPEFINFLKEACILKNSDKGWFRNIKEKLLTN
;
A
#
# COMPACT_ATOMS: atom_id res chain seq x y z
N MET A 1 14.23 11.22 10.93
CA MET A 1 12.90 10.72 10.55
C MET A 1 12.78 9.22 10.82
N LEU A 2 13.63 8.38 10.22
CA LEU A 2 13.67 6.92 10.48
C LEU A 2 13.91 6.55 11.96
N SER A 3 14.82 7.24 12.66
CA SER A 3 15.05 7.01 14.10
C SER A 3 13.82 7.30 14.96
N GLN A 4 13.04 8.33 14.59
CA GLN A 4 11.80 8.67 15.26
C GLN A 4 10.73 7.62 14.98
N PHE A 5 10.59 7.20 13.72
CA PHE A 5 9.65 6.16 13.31
C PHE A 5 9.95 4.82 14.00
N ASN A 6 11.23 4.48 14.11
CA ASN A 6 11.65 3.28 14.83
C ASN A 6 11.22 3.32 16.29
N ASN A 7 11.45 4.43 16.99
CA ASN A 7 11.15 4.52 18.41
C ASN A 7 9.65 4.63 18.70
N GLU A 8 8.90 5.30 17.83
CA GLU A 8 7.47 5.59 18.06
C GLU A 8 6.52 4.57 17.44
N VAL A 9 6.98 3.76 16.47
CA VAL A 9 6.16 2.79 15.75
C VAL A 9 6.79 1.41 15.76
N LEU A 10 7.95 1.23 15.11
CA LEU A 10 8.53 -0.13 14.91
C LEU A 10 8.89 -0.83 16.23
N SER A 11 9.27 -0.09 17.27
CA SER A 11 9.56 -0.63 18.60
C SER A 11 8.38 -1.35 19.26
N TYR A 12 7.16 -1.10 18.78
CA TYR A 12 5.93 -1.74 19.25
C TYR A 12 5.53 -2.97 18.42
N GLY A 13 6.38 -3.36 17.46
CA GLY A 13 6.21 -4.57 16.65
C GLY A 13 5.29 -4.40 15.43
N PRO A 14 5.03 -5.49 14.70
CA PRO A 14 4.39 -5.46 13.38
C PRO A 14 2.96 -4.90 13.41
N THR A 15 2.21 -5.14 14.48
CA THR A 15 0.85 -4.59 14.58
C THR A 15 0.84 -3.06 14.60
N ALA A 16 1.92 -2.41 15.02
CA ALA A 16 2.00 -0.95 15.10
C ALA A 16 2.08 -0.28 13.72
N VAL A 17 2.47 -1.01 12.68
CA VAL A 17 2.47 -0.53 11.29
C VAL A 17 1.15 -0.81 10.56
N LEU A 18 0.14 -1.42 11.22
CA LEU A 18 -1.18 -1.51 10.62
C LEU A 18 -1.81 -0.11 10.50
N PRO A 19 -2.43 0.25 9.35
CA PRO A 19 -2.97 1.59 9.13
C PRO A 19 -3.85 2.11 10.27
N GLN A 20 -4.77 1.27 10.76
CA GLN A 20 -5.69 1.63 11.83
C GLN A 20 -5.03 1.87 13.19
N ASN A 21 -3.81 1.34 13.40
CA ASN A 21 -3.08 1.49 14.65
C ASN A 21 -2.14 2.70 14.65
N LEU A 22 -1.89 3.32 13.49
CA LEU A 22 -1.05 4.51 13.39
C LEU A 22 -1.77 5.72 14.00
N ASN A 23 -1.04 6.52 14.77
CA ASN A 23 -1.56 7.80 15.25
C ASN A 23 -1.72 8.80 14.07
N ARG A 24 -2.40 9.93 14.33
CA ARG A 24 -2.66 10.96 13.31
C ARG A 24 -1.37 11.49 12.65
N VAL A 25 -0.29 11.64 13.42
CA VAL A 25 0.98 12.15 12.89
C VAL A 25 1.59 11.17 11.89
N TRP A 26 1.62 9.87 12.22
CA TRP A 26 2.23 8.86 11.38
C TRP A 26 1.37 8.47 10.18
N ILE A 27 0.05 8.37 10.34
CA ILE A 27 -0.83 8.10 9.19
C ILE A 27 -0.73 9.22 8.16
N THR A 28 -0.73 10.49 8.56
CA THR A 28 -0.61 11.63 7.62
C THR A 28 0.75 11.65 6.92
N ARG A 29 1.83 11.28 7.62
CA ARG A 29 3.16 11.18 7.00
C ARG A 29 3.24 10.03 6.01
N LEU A 30 2.71 8.87 6.36
CA LEU A 30 2.69 7.70 5.50
C LEU A 30 1.73 7.88 4.32
N GLN A 31 0.62 8.60 4.50
CA GLN A 31 -0.27 9.00 3.41
C GLN A 31 0.48 9.85 2.40
N LYS A 32 1.19 10.89 2.84
CA LYS A 32 2.01 11.70 1.95
C LYS A 32 3.07 10.87 1.21
N ALA A 33 3.75 9.95 1.90
CA ALA A 33 4.72 9.06 1.27
C ALA A 33 4.07 8.10 0.27
N ALA A 34 2.86 7.61 0.57
CA ALA A 34 2.06 6.77 -0.32
C ALA A 34 1.62 7.54 -1.57
N ASP A 35 1.13 8.76 -1.40
CA ASP A 35 0.76 9.66 -2.51
C ASP A 35 1.99 9.94 -3.40
N GLU A 36 3.13 10.32 -2.81
CA GLU A 36 4.37 10.57 -3.56
C GLU A 36 4.89 9.30 -4.27
N PHE A 37 4.78 8.13 -3.63
CA PHE A 37 5.12 6.84 -4.23
C PHE A 37 4.21 6.50 -5.41
N LEU A 38 2.89 6.68 -5.24
CA LEU A 38 1.93 6.43 -6.30
C LEU A 38 2.13 7.45 -7.43
N ASP A 39 2.20 8.75 -7.17
CA ASP A 39 2.43 9.77 -8.20
C ASP A 39 3.74 9.56 -8.98
N SER A 40 4.80 9.11 -8.30
CA SER A 40 6.11 8.89 -8.94
C SER A 40 6.18 7.63 -9.80
N ASN A 41 5.34 6.64 -9.51
CA ASN A 41 5.28 5.36 -10.21
C ASN A 41 4.05 5.22 -11.13
N PHE A 42 3.06 6.08 -10.94
CA PHE A 42 1.76 6.13 -11.60
C PHE A 42 1.43 7.60 -11.92
N ASP A 43 2.36 8.30 -12.60
CA ASP A 43 2.18 9.69 -13.02
C ASP A 43 0.92 9.81 -13.91
N LEU A 44 -0.05 10.60 -13.44
CA LEU A 44 -1.36 10.84 -14.08
C LEU A 44 -1.25 11.39 -15.50
N ASN A 45 -0.14 12.06 -15.84
CA ASN A 45 0.06 12.75 -17.12
C ASN A 45 1.10 12.07 -18.03
N GLU A 46 2.09 11.41 -17.45
CA GLU A 46 3.16 10.73 -18.21
C GLU A 46 3.43 9.37 -17.60
N CYS A 47 2.73 8.33 -18.07
CA CYS A 47 2.90 6.93 -17.68
C CYS A 47 4.36 6.46 -17.87
N LYS A 48 5.21 6.72 -16.87
CA LYS A 48 6.64 6.34 -16.85
C LYS A 48 6.78 4.91 -16.35
N ASP A 49 7.84 4.24 -16.80
CA ASP A 49 8.24 2.97 -16.19
C ASP A 49 8.52 3.23 -14.70
N PRO A 50 8.01 2.37 -13.79
CA PRO A 50 8.17 2.56 -12.36
C PRO A 50 9.65 2.70 -12.00
N ARG A 51 9.97 3.71 -11.19
CA ARG A 51 11.31 3.91 -10.69
C ARG A 51 11.46 3.10 -9.40
N ASP A 52 12.53 2.30 -9.33
CA ASP A 52 12.91 1.50 -8.15
C ASP A 52 13.33 2.39 -6.97
N ILE A 53 12.41 3.16 -6.38
CA ILE A 53 12.64 3.87 -5.13
C ILE A 53 11.34 3.85 -4.33
N GLY A 54 11.22 2.85 -3.46
CA GLY A 54 10.23 2.90 -2.38
C GLY A 54 10.66 3.94 -1.34
N ASP A 55 9.69 4.64 -0.75
CA ASP A 55 9.95 5.45 0.44
C ASP A 55 10.52 4.54 1.55
N PRO A 56 11.64 4.89 2.20
CA PRO A 56 12.27 4.04 3.21
C PRO A 56 11.37 3.67 4.39
N ILE A 57 10.39 4.52 4.73
CA ILE A 57 9.43 4.27 5.81
C ILE A 57 8.36 3.29 5.34
N LEU A 58 7.83 3.46 4.13
CA LEU A 58 6.91 2.47 3.54
C LEU A 58 7.58 1.09 3.41
N MET A 59 8.84 1.07 2.97
CA MET A 59 9.63 -0.17 2.92
C MET A 59 9.79 -0.79 4.29
N ALA A 60 10.13 -0.01 5.33
CA ALA A 60 10.24 -0.53 6.69
C ALA A 60 8.92 -1.16 7.19
N CYS A 61 7.77 -0.55 6.89
CA CYS A 61 6.47 -1.11 7.24
C CYS A 61 6.23 -2.47 6.56
N VAL A 62 6.46 -2.52 5.25
CA VAL A 62 6.26 -3.75 4.47
C VAL A 62 7.21 -4.85 4.93
N TYR A 63 8.47 -4.52 5.20
CA TYR A 63 9.43 -5.49 5.74
C TYR A 63 9.01 -6.02 7.11
N GLU A 64 8.54 -5.17 8.01
CA GLU A 64 8.08 -5.59 9.34
C GLU A 64 6.90 -6.58 9.23
N ILE A 65 5.94 -6.30 8.34
CA ILE A 65 4.81 -7.20 8.09
C ILE A 65 5.26 -8.51 7.44
N LEU A 66 6.16 -8.45 6.44
CA LEU A 66 6.66 -9.66 5.78
C LEU A 66 7.47 -10.52 6.76
N ALA A 67 8.30 -9.91 7.60
CA ALA A 67 9.04 -10.62 8.64
C ALA A 67 8.10 -11.35 9.61
N TYR A 68 6.96 -10.75 9.94
CA TYR A 68 5.91 -11.43 10.69
C TYR A 68 5.28 -12.60 9.91
N GLN A 69 4.92 -12.40 8.64
CA GLN A 69 4.23 -13.40 7.81
C GLN A 69 5.12 -14.60 7.42
N GLY A 70 6.43 -14.38 7.21
CA GLY A 70 7.36 -15.35 6.63
C GLY A 70 8.58 -15.69 7.49
N GLY A 71 8.77 -15.04 8.64
CA GLY A 71 9.96 -15.16 9.49
C GLY A 71 11.09 -14.19 9.11
N GLU A 72 12.20 -14.19 9.87
CA GLU A 72 13.33 -13.23 9.76
C GLU A 72 14.07 -13.20 8.40
N HIS A 73 13.79 -14.13 7.49
CA HIS A 73 14.49 -14.26 6.19
C HIS A 73 13.54 -14.32 5.00
N VAL A 74 12.74 -13.26 4.82
CA VAL A 74 11.95 -13.12 3.59
C VAL A 74 12.84 -12.58 2.48
N GLU A 75 13.32 -13.46 1.60
CA GLU A 75 13.86 -13.04 0.31
C GLU A 75 12.69 -12.66 -0.61
N VAL A 76 12.51 -11.35 -0.82
CA VAL A 76 11.47 -10.80 -1.69
C VAL A 76 12.15 -10.31 -2.97
N THR A 77 11.66 -10.74 -4.13
CA THR A 77 12.12 -10.17 -5.39
C THR A 77 11.73 -8.69 -5.48
N PRO A 78 12.46 -7.84 -6.23
CA PRO A 78 12.09 -6.43 -6.39
C PRO A 78 10.65 -6.24 -6.87
N ASP A 79 10.20 -7.06 -7.82
CA ASP A 79 8.82 -7.06 -8.32
C ASP A 79 7.79 -7.38 -7.22
N ALA A 80 8.05 -8.40 -6.40
CA ALA A 80 7.16 -8.76 -5.30
C ALA A 80 7.16 -7.67 -4.22
N MET A 81 8.29 -7.02 -3.94
CA MET A 81 8.37 -5.91 -2.99
C MET A 81 7.57 -4.71 -3.47
N ALA A 82 7.69 -4.37 -4.75
CA ALA A 82 6.94 -3.26 -5.35
C ALA A 82 5.42 -3.53 -5.36
N GLU A 83 5.01 -4.78 -5.60
CA GLU A 83 3.61 -5.19 -5.44
C GLU A 83 3.12 -4.98 -4.00
N LYS A 84 3.90 -5.43 -3.01
CA LYS A 84 3.54 -5.32 -1.59
C LYS A 84 3.52 -3.87 -1.10
N LEU A 85 4.46 -3.05 -1.55
CA LEU A 85 4.48 -1.59 -1.31
C LEU A 85 3.23 -0.91 -1.86
N THR A 86 2.80 -1.29 -3.06
CA THR A 86 1.60 -0.72 -3.68
C THR A 86 0.34 -1.08 -2.91
N ILE A 87 0.20 -2.34 -2.49
CA ILE A 87 -0.94 -2.78 -1.66
C ILE A 87 -0.95 -2.03 -0.32
N TYR A 88 0.22 -1.88 0.32
CA TYR A 88 0.32 -1.16 1.58
C TYR A 88 0.02 0.34 1.43
N ALA A 89 0.54 0.98 0.39
CA ALA A 89 0.25 2.39 0.06
C ALA A 89 -1.26 2.62 -0.13
N LEU A 90 -1.93 1.72 -0.86
CA LEU A 90 -3.39 1.76 -1.00
C LEU A 90 -4.10 1.60 0.35
N ALA A 91 -3.65 0.67 1.20
CA ALA A 91 -4.25 0.48 2.51
C ALA A 91 -4.12 1.72 3.41
N ILE A 92 -2.99 2.44 3.34
CA ILE A 92 -2.78 3.72 4.04
C ILE A 92 -3.76 4.79 3.54
N ILE A 93 -3.94 4.91 2.22
CA ILE A 93 -4.88 5.89 1.63
C ILE A 93 -6.31 5.56 2.05
N MET A 94 -6.71 4.28 1.95
CA MET A 94 -8.05 3.84 2.34
C MET A 94 -8.35 4.15 3.81
N GLU A 95 -7.41 3.86 4.72
CA GLU A 95 -7.55 4.20 6.13
C GLU A 95 -7.60 5.71 6.36
N SER A 96 -6.79 6.48 5.63
CA SER A 96 -6.77 7.94 5.75
C SER A 96 -8.12 8.55 5.35
N VAL A 97 -8.73 8.04 4.28
CA VAL A 97 -10.10 8.40 3.87
C VAL A 97 -11.11 7.94 4.91
N HIS A 98 -11.00 6.69 5.38
CA HIS A 98 -11.92 6.11 6.38
C HIS A 98 -11.99 6.93 7.69
N ARG A 99 -10.87 7.54 8.10
CA ARG A 99 -10.81 8.39 9.30
C ARG A 99 -11.54 9.73 9.15
N GLU A 100 -11.62 10.25 7.94
CA GLU A 100 -12.29 11.51 7.63
C GLU A 100 -13.77 11.27 7.25
N GLU A 101 -14.04 10.16 6.57
CA GLU A 101 -15.36 9.73 6.12
C GLU A 101 -15.50 8.21 6.29
N ASP A 102 -16.52 7.76 7.02
CA ASP A 102 -16.75 6.33 7.19
C ASP A 102 -17.19 5.66 5.87
N ILE A 103 -16.21 5.14 5.14
CA ILE A 103 -16.40 4.40 3.88
C ILE A 103 -16.70 2.90 4.08
N GLY A 104 -16.99 2.45 5.31
CA GLY A 104 -17.26 1.04 5.61
C GLY A 104 -16.06 0.12 5.36
N LEU A 105 -14.84 0.59 5.67
CA LEU A 105 -13.61 -0.16 5.48
C LEU A 105 -13.46 -1.24 6.56
N GLU A 106 -13.36 -2.51 6.16
CA GLU A 106 -12.97 -3.56 7.09
C GLU A 106 -11.49 -3.42 7.47
N MET A 107 -11.21 -3.34 8.78
CA MET A 107 -9.86 -3.19 9.30
C MET A 107 -8.99 -4.39 8.92
N PRO A 108 -7.81 -4.16 8.30
CA PRO A 108 -6.89 -5.23 7.96
C PRO A 108 -6.20 -5.79 9.21
N ASP A 109 -5.75 -7.04 9.16
CA ASP A 109 -4.84 -7.63 10.13
C ASP A 109 -3.47 -7.90 9.48
N LEU A 110 -2.54 -8.44 10.27
CA LEU A 110 -1.21 -8.77 9.76
C LEU A 110 -1.21 -9.86 8.70
N ASP A 111 -2.23 -10.70 8.61
CA ASP A 111 -2.30 -11.79 7.65
C ASP A 111 -2.81 -11.29 6.29
N ASN A 112 -3.69 -10.27 6.30
CA ASN A 112 -4.39 -9.81 5.11
C ASN A 112 -4.02 -8.39 4.62
N ILE A 113 -3.27 -7.59 5.39
CA ILE A 113 -2.91 -6.21 5.03
C ILE A 113 -2.18 -6.10 3.68
N LEU A 114 -1.35 -7.09 3.34
CA LEU A 114 -0.63 -7.16 2.06
C LEU A 114 -1.33 -8.04 1.01
N SER A 115 -2.63 -8.30 1.17
CA SER A 115 -3.44 -9.10 0.25
C SER A 115 -4.17 -8.23 -0.76
N MET A 116 -3.95 -8.49 -2.04
CA MET A 116 -4.71 -7.86 -3.13
C MET A 116 -6.20 -8.26 -3.08
N GLU A 117 -6.53 -9.46 -2.60
CA GLU A 117 -7.91 -9.93 -2.50
C GLU A 117 -8.75 -9.02 -1.59
N ARG A 118 -8.15 -8.46 -0.54
CA ARG A 118 -8.81 -7.48 0.34
C ARG A 118 -9.17 -6.20 -0.42
N ILE A 119 -8.24 -5.70 -1.24
CA ILE A 119 -8.48 -4.51 -2.07
C ILE A 119 -9.60 -4.79 -3.08
N ILE A 120 -9.62 -5.99 -3.67
CA ILE A 120 -10.68 -6.45 -4.60
C ILE A 120 -12.03 -6.59 -3.88
N ALA A 121 -12.06 -7.10 -2.65
CA ALA A 121 -13.28 -7.23 -1.87
C ALA A 121 -13.88 -5.86 -1.56
N PHE A 122 -13.07 -4.90 -1.10
CA PHE A 122 -13.51 -3.53 -0.86
C PHE A 122 -14.00 -2.84 -2.14
N LYS A 123 -13.31 -3.08 -3.26
CA LYS A 123 -13.70 -2.61 -4.59
C LYS A 123 -15.12 -3.08 -4.97
N LYS A 124 -15.49 -4.32 -4.63
CA LYS A 124 -16.82 -4.89 -4.97
C LYS A 124 -17.95 -4.20 -4.20
N THR A 125 -17.68 -3.70 -2.99
CA THR A 125 -18.67 -3.02 -2.14
C THR A 125 -18.69 -1.49 -2.33
N ASN A 126 -17.62 -0.90 -2.92
CA ASN A 126 -17.47 0.54 -3.10
C ASN A 126 -17.13 0.91 -4.56
N PRO A 127 -18.13 1.04 -5.46
CA PRO A 127 -17.91 1.30 -6.88
C PRO A 127 -17.24 2.65 -7.19
N GLU A 128 -17.40 3.66 -6.33
CA GLU A 128 -16.80 4.97 -6.50
C GLU A 128 -15.27 4.94 -6.32
N PHE A 129 -14.78 4.05 -5.46
CA PHE A 129 -13.35 3.77 -5.29
C PHE A 129 -12.70 3.24 -6.58
N ILE A 130 -13.46 2.53 -7.43
CA ILE A 130 -12.97 2.11 -8.75
C ILE A 130 -12.68 3.32 -9.65
N ASN A 131 -13.53 4.35 -9.60
CA ASN A 131 -13.31 5.54 -10.42
C ASN A 131 -12.06 6.26 -9.99
N PHE A 132 -11.82 6.38 -8.67
CA PHE A 132 -10.56 6.89 -8.13
C PHE A 132 -9.35 6.06 -8.60
N LEU A 133 -9.38 4.72 -8.49
CA LEU A 133 -8.27 3.87 -8.96
C LEU A 133 -8.04 3.92 -10.48
N LYS A 134 -9.11 4.12 -11.26
CA LYS A 134 -9.03 4.28 -12.73
C LYS A 134 -8.47 5.64 -13.11
N GLU A 135 -8.90 6.69 -12.40
CA GLU A 135 -8.41 8.06 -12.55
C GLU A 135 -6.96 8.18 -12.11
N ALA A 136 -6.57 7.47 -11.05
CA ALA A 136 -5.20 7.33 -10.56
C ALA A 136 -4.28 6.48 -11.47
N CYS A 137 -4.76 6.06 -12.65
CA CYS A 137 -4.03 5.22 -13.62
C CYS A 137 -3.48 3.89 -13.08
N ILE A 138 -3.85 3.45 -11.87
CA ILE A 138 -3.48 2.16 -11.27
C ILE A 138 -3.99 0.97 -12.11
N LEU A 139 -4.99 1.21 -12.97
CA LEU A 139 -5.73 0.19 -13.72
C LEU A 139 -5.49 0.16 -15.26
N LYS A 140 -4.53 0.92 -15.85
CA LYS A 140 -4.36 0.96 -17.33
C LYS A 140 -2.96 0.68 -17.90
N ASN A 141 -3.00 0.10 -19.11
CA ASN A 141 -1.97 -0.41 -20.05
C ASN A 141 -0.48 -0.14 -19.78
N SER A 142 0.10 -0.84 -18.82
CA SER A 142 1.50 -1.28 -18.94
C SER A 142 1.52 -2.80 -19.13
N ASP A 143 2.19 -3.26 -20.20
CA ASP A 143 2.46 -4.68 -20.46
C ASP A 143 3.79 -5.14 -19.83
N LYS A 144 4.39 -4.32 -18.95
CA LYS A 144 5.74 -4.50 -18.41
C LYS A 144 5.76 -4.50 -16.87
N GLY A 145 6.59 -5.38 -16.30
CA GLY A 145 6.94 -5.42 -14.87
C GLY A 145 5.84 -5.95 -13.94
N TRP A 146 6.06 -5.79 -12.62
CA TRP A 146 5.14 -6.19 -11.55
C TRP A 146 3.73 -5.58 -11.65
N PHE A 147 3.58 -4.45 -12.36
CA PHE A 147 2.30 -3.81 -12.67
C PHE A 147 1.31 -4.75 -13.34
N ARG A 148 1.78 -5.63 -14.21
CA ARG A 148 0.94 -6.60 -14.90
C ARG A 148 0.24 -7.54 -13.90
N ASN A 149 0.93 -7.95 -12.84
CA ASN A 149 0.39 -8.86 -11.83
C ASN A 149 -0.75 -8.20 -11.03
N ILE A 150 -0.57 -6.92 -10.66
CA ILE A 150 -1.61 -6.13 -9.98
C ILE A 150 -2.81 -5.92 -10.90
N LYS A 151 -2.56 -5.53 -12.15
CA LYS A 151 -3.61 -5.32 -13.15
C LYS A 151 -4.46 -6.57 -13.37
N GLU A 152 -3.82 -7.72 -13.61
CA GLU A 152 -4.52 -9.00 -13.82
C GLU A 152 -5.40 -9.33 -12.61
N LYS A 153 -4.90 -9.17 -11.39
CA LYS A 153 -5.70 -9.39 -10.17
C LYS A 153 -6.86 -8.39 -10.03
N LEU A 154 -6.65 -7.10 -10.31
CA LEU A 154 -7.68 -6.07 -10.15
C LEU A 154 -8.76 -6.09 -11.23
N LEU A 155 -8.48 -6.62 -12.43
CA LEU A 155 -9.42 -6.66 -13.56
C LEU A 155 -10.17 -7.99 -13.71
N THR A 156 -9.72 -9.06 -13.06
CA THR A 156 -10.38 -10.37 -13.13
C THR A 156 -11.39 -10.49 -11.99
N ASN A 157 -12.65 -10.82 -12.33
CA ASN A 157 -13.81 -10.81 -11.41
C ASN A 157 -13.82 -11.95 -10.39
#